data_AF-A0A7Y4XL04-F1
#
_entry.id   AF-A0A7Y4XL04-F1
#
_cell.length_a   1.000
_cell.length_b   1.000
_cell.length_c   1.000
_cell.angle_alpha   90.00
_cell.angle_beta   90.00
_cell.angle_gamma   90.00
#
_symmetry.space_group_name_H-M   'P 1'
#
loop_
_entity.id
_entity.type
_entity.pdbx_description
1 polymer ?
#
loop_
_entity_poly.entity_id
_entity_poly.type
_entity_poly.pdbx_seq_one_letter_code
_entity_poly.pdbx_strand_id
1 'polypeptide(L)'
;MNPTTKSQHQSLPASRALWIALVAALSIGSSLMMACAAPLVAVAALAAISTNQREGLAMVMLAWLSNQIIGYGFLNYPMDFNSFAWGAALGLATFAGFFAARYALTLSASPMVSAAVAFLAAFVAYEAAIYAAGAVLGGAEAAFTLSALTYIFQVNVIAFAAIALIHRAALALALIEPEHPAMRLPVA
;
A
#
# COMPACT_ATOMS: atom_id res chain seq x y z
N MET A 1 40.15 24.49 10.59
CA MET A 1 39.89 23.96 9.24
C MET A 1 39.83 22.45 9.37
N ASN A 2 38.65 21.84 9.35
CA ASN A 2 38.46 20.39 9.55
C ASN A 2 37.70 19.84 8.33
N PRO A 3 38.27 18.93 7.53
CA PRO A 3 37.63 18.48 6.31
C PRO A 3 36.79 17.21 6.51
N THR A 4 35.79 17.04 5.65
CA THR A 4 35.07 15.79 5.30
C THR A 4 33.75 15.45 6.02
N THR A 5 32.73 16.28 5.82
CA THR A 5 31.35 15.79 5.64
C THR A 5 31.28 15.00 4.33
N LYS A 6 31.51 13.69 4.37
CA LYS A 6 31.09 12.80 3.28
C LYS A 6 29.58 12.70 3.34
N SER A 7 28.91 13.17 2.29
CA SER A 7 27.49 12.91 2.06
C SER A 7 27.29 11.40 1.91
N GLN A 8 26.84 10.74 2.98
CA GLN A 8 26.43 9.34 2.88
C GLN A 8 25.12 9.30 2.09
N HIS A 9 25.23 9.01 0.79
CA HIS A 9 24.14 8.42 0.04
C HIS A 9 23.87 7.06 0.68
N GLN A 10 22.92 7.00 1.62
CA GLN A 10 22.44 5.75 2.19
C GLN A 10 21.71 4.99 1.09
N SER A 11 22.42 4.10 0.41
CA SER A 11 21.81 3.08 -0.44
C SER A 11 20.92 2.20 0.43
N LEU A 12 19.68 1.99 -0.01
CA LEU A 12 18.77 1.03 0.62
C LEU A 12 19.46 -0.35 0.64
N PRO A 13 19.47 -1.07 1.79
CA PRO A 13 19.89 -2.46 1.83
C PRO A 13 19.17 -3.27 0.74
N ALA A 14 19.88 -4.19 0.08
CA ALA A 14 19.35 -4.95 -1.06
C ALA A 14 18.04 -5.70 -0.72
N SER A 15 17.87 -6.14 0.52
CA SER A 15 16.65 -6.76 1.05
C SER A 15 15.44 -5.82 1.05
N ARG A 16 15.62 -4.53 1.37
CA ARG A 16 14.57 -3.50 1.32
C ARG A 16 14.16 -3.20 -0.11
N ALA A 17 15.15 -3.04 -0.98
CA ALA A 17 14.89 -2.80 -2.40
C ALA A 17 14.14 -3.98 -3.03
N LEU A 18 14.51 -5.21 -2.68
CA LEU A 18 13.82 -6.43 -3.12
C LEU A 18 12.38 -6.50 -2.61
N TRP A 19 12.15 -6.17 -1.33
CA TRP A 19 10.81 -6.14 -0.76
C TRP A 19 9.91 -5.10 -1.44
N ILE A 20 10.42 -3.88 -1.59
CA ILE A 20 9.71 -2.80 -2.31
C ILE A 20 9.42 -3.21 -3.75
N ALA A 21 10.40 -3.81 -4.45
CA ALA A 21 10.23 -4.29 -5.82
C ALA A 21 9.21 -5.42 -5.93
N LEU A 22 9.18 -6.35 -4.97
CA LEU A 22 8.18 -7.43 -4.91
C LEU A 22 6.77 -6.89 -4.71
N VAL A 23 6.59 -5.94 -3.80
CA VAL A 23 5.27 -5.33 -3.60
C VAL A 23 4.86 -4.49 -4.82
N ALA A 24 5.78 -3.75 -5.42
CA ALA A 24 5.52 -3.05 -6.68
C ALA A 24 5.14 -4.03 -7.81
N ALA A 25 5.85 -5.14 -7.97
CA ALA A 25 5.58 -6.16 -8.97
C ALA A 25 4.24 -6.87 -8.75
N LEU A 26 3.89 -7.21 -7.50
CA LEU A 26 2.57 -7.77 -7.17
C LEU A 26 1.44 -6.75 -7.39
N SER A 27 1.69 -5.47 -7.14
CA SER A 27 0.74 -4.38 -7.44
C SER A 27 0.53 -4.20 -8.95
N ILE A 28 1.59 -4.36 -9.75
CA ILE A 28 1.53 -4.36 -11.22
C ILE A 28 0.73 -5.57 -11.73
N GLY A 29 1.01 -6.78 -11.23
CA GLY A 29 0.32 -8.00 -11.66
C GLY A 29 -1.18 -7.98 -11.36
N SER A 30 -1.58 -7.41 -10.22
CA SER A 30 -2.99 -7.25 -9.85
C SER A 30 -3.69 -6.16 -10.68
N SER A 31 -3.00 -5.06 -11.02
CA SER A 31 -3.54 -4.01 -11.91
C SER A 31 -3.88 -4.56 -13.31
N LEU A 32 -3.10 -5.52 -13.82
CA LEU A 32 -3.32 -6.15 -15.13
C LEU A 32 -4.53 -7.10 -15.18
N MET A 33 -4.95 -7.68 -14.05
CA MET A 33 -6.09 -8.60 -14.01
C MET A 33 -7.42 -7.90 -13.69
N MET A 34 -7.40 -6.74 -13.02
CA MET A 34 -8.56 -6.21 -12.30
C MET A 34 -8.86 -4.71 -12.55
N ALA A 35 -8.21 -4.09 -13.54
CA ALA A 35 -8.32 -2.65 -13.81
C ALA A 35 -8.07 -1.81 -12.53
N CYS A 36 -8.84 -0.74 -12.28
CA CYS A 36 -8.62 0.24 -11.20
C CYS A 36 -8.60 -0.31 -9.76
N ALA A 37 -8.90 -1.59 -9.55
CA ALA A 37 -8.84 -2.27 -8.26
C ALA A 37 -7.44 -2.82 -7.92
N ALA A 38 -6.39 -2.04 -8.17
CA ALA A 38 -5.08 -2.36 -7.59
C ALA A 38 -5.21 -2.46 -6.06
N PRO A 39 -4.50 -3.37 -5.38
CA PRO A 39 -4.64 -3.63 -3.96
C PRO A 39 -3.92 -2.56 -3.12
N LEU A 40 -4.22 -1.28 -3.38
CA LEU A 40 -3.58 -0.12 -2.78
C LEU A 40 -3.81 -0.06 -1.27
N VAL A 41 -4.97 -0.51 -0.79
CA VAL A 41 -5.25 -0.62 0.66
C VAL A 41 -4.34 -1.65 1.30
N ALA A 42 -4.15 -2.81 0.65
CA ALA A 42 -3.25 -3.85 1.14
C ALA A 42 -1.81 -3.32 1.23
N VAL A 43 -1.34 -2.62 0.20
CA VAL A 43 -0.01 -2.00 0.18
C VAL A 43 0.12 -0.97 1.30
N ALA A 44 -0.85 -0.08 1.47
CA ALA A 44 -0.83 0.94 2.52
C ALA A 44 -0.76 0.31 3.93
N ALA A 45 -1.54 -0.72 4.19
CA ALA A 45 -1.53 -1.45 5.46
C ALA A 45 -0.17 -2.15 5.70
N LEU A 46 0.36 -2.85 4.68
CA LEU A 46 1.65 -3.54 4.78
C LEU A 46 2.80 -2.56 4.97
N ALA A 47 2.83 -1.49 4.19
CA ALA A 47 3.79 -0.40 4.34
C ALA A 47 3.76 0.15 5.78
N ALA A 48 2.56 0.32 6.35
CA ALA A 48 2.42 0.84 7.70
C ALA A 48 3.02 -0.09 8.77
N ILE A 49 2.86 -1.41 8.59
CA ILE A 49 3.30 -2.45 9.51
C ILE A 49 4.81 -2.73 9.39
N SER A 50 5.34 -2.77 8.15
CA SER A 50 6.64 -3.40 7.87
C SER A 50 7.78 -2.41 7.61
N THR A 51 7.55 -1.10 7.69
CA THR A 51 8.56 -0.10 7.29
C THR A 51 8.62 1.11 8.23
N ASN A 52 9.71 1.87 8.13
CA ASN A 52 9.72 3.22 8.69
C ASN A 52 8.90 4.19 7.81
N GLN A 53 8.60 5.40 8.31
CA GLN A 53 7.70 6.32 7.62
C GLN A 53 8.18 6.69 6.20
N ARG A 54 9.48 6.89 5.98
CA ARG A 54 10.01 7.29 4.67
C ARG A 54 9.90 6.15 3.65
N GLU A 55 10.23 4.94 4.07
CA GLU A 55 10.10 3.73 3.25
C GLU A 55 8.64 3.42 2.94
N GLY A 56 7.75 3.54 3.92
CA GLY A 56 6.32 3.30 3.72
C GLY A 56 5.70 4.29 2.74
N LEU A 57 6.07 5.58 2.83
CA LEU A 57 5.66 6.59 1.85
C LEU A 57 6.20 6.27 0.45
N ALA A 58 7.46 5.83 0.33
CA ALA A 58 8.02 5.43 -0.96
C ALA A 58 7.28 4.21 -1.54
N MET A 59 6.95 3.22 -0.71
CA MET A 59 6.22 2.02 -1.10
C MET A 59 4.81 2.33 -1.59
N VAL A 60 4.07 3.19 -0.87
CA VAL A 60 2.75 3.69 -1.27
C VAL A 60 2.82 4.48 -2.58
N MET A 61 3.78 5.40 -2.68
CA MET A 61 3.99 6.23 -3.87
C MET A 61 4.29 5.37 -5.10
N LEU A 62 5.18 4.39 -4.96
CA LEU A 62 5.56 3.49 -6.04
C LEU A 62 4.37 2.64 -6.48
N ALA A 63 3.60 2.06 -5.55
CA ALA A 63 2.42 1.28 -5.90
C ALA A 63 1.35 2.11 -6.63
N TRP A 64 1.09 3.34 -6.17
CA TRP A 64 0.18 4.25 -6.86
C TRP A 64 0.69 4.64 -8.25
N LEU A 65 1.95 5.06 -8.38
CA LEU A 65 2.53 5.42 -9.68
C LEU A 65 2.54 4.23 -10.65
N SER A 66 2.87 3.03 -10.17
CA SER A 66 2.79 1.81 -10.97
C SER A 66 1.38 1.57 -11.48
N ASN A 67 0.36 1.73 -10.64
CA ASN A 67 -1.05 1.63 -11.07
C ASN A 67 -1.38 2.67 -12.17
N GLN A 68 -0.93 3.91 -12.03
CA GLN A 68 -1.15 4.95 -13.05
C GLN A 68 -0.43 4.64 -14.37
N ILE A 69 0.84 4.22 -14.30
CA ILE A 69 1.64 3.88 -15.48
C ILE A 69 1.02 2.71 -16.24
N ILE A 70 0.56 1.68 -15.53
CA ILE A 70 -0.13 0.53 -16.14
C ILE A 70 -1.47 0.95 -16.75
N GLY A 71 -2.26 1.73 -16.02
CA GLY A 71 -3.56 2.24 -16.48
C GLY A 71 -3.45 3.03 -17.79
N TYR A 72 -2.62 4.07 -17.81
CA TYR A 72 -2.47 4.94 -18.99
C TYR A 72 -1.61 4.33 -20.09
N GLY A 73 -0.57 3.57 -19.73
CA GLY A 73 0.38 3.02 -20.70
C GLY A 73 -0.09 1.74 -21.39
N PHE A 74 -0.82 0.88 -20.68
CA PHE A 74 -1.14 -0.48 -21.15
C PHE A 74 -2.64 -0.78 -21.19
N LEU A 75 -3.44 -0.19 -20.29
CA LEU A 75 -4.89 -0.42 -20.22
C LEU A 75 -5.70 0.64 -20.98
N ASN A 76 -5.04 1.58 -21.66
CA ASN A 76 -5.66 2.64 -22.45
C ASN A 76 -6.70 3.45 -21.66
N TYR A 77 -6.38 3.80 -20.39
CA TYR A 77 -7.23 4.70 -19.61
C TYR A 77 -7.51 6.00 -20.39
N PRO A 78 -8.74 6.54 -20.32
CA PRO A 78 -9.06 7.80 -20.98
C PRO A 78 -8.08 8.90 -20.56
N MET A 79 -7.49 9.62 -21.53
CA MET A 79 -6.56 10.72 -21.27
C MET A 79 -7.33 12.06 -21.18
N ASP A 80 -8.26 12.13 -20.24
CA ASP A 80 -9.05 13.32 -19.96
C ASP A 80 -8.93 13.76 -18.50
N PHE A 81 -9.38 14.98 -18.20
CA PHE A 81 -9.27 15.57 -16.88
C PHE A 81 -9.96 14.72 -15.79
N ASN A 82 -11.13 14.14 -16.10
CA ASN A 82 -11.89 13.36 -15.13
C ASN A 82 -11.13 12.08 -14.75
N SER A 83 -10.57 11.38 -15.73
CA SER A 83 -9.71 10.22 -15.51
C SER A 83 -8.49 10.56 -14.66
N PHE A 84 -7.78 11.66 -14.96
CA PHE A 84 -6.64 12.09 -14.15
C PHE A 84 -7.04 12.47 -12.73
N ALA A 85 -8.19 13.12 -12.54
CA ALA A 85 -8.71 13.47 -11.22
C ALA A 85 -9.02 12.24 -10.37
N TRP A 86 -9.63 11.20 -10.96
CA TRP A 86 -9.83 9.91 -10.29
C TRP A 86 -8.51 9.21 -9.96
N GLY A 87 -7.52 9.27 -10.85
CA GLY A 87 -6.16 8.79 -10.59
C GLY A 87 -5.50 9.47 -9.38
N ALA A 88 -5.66 10.79 -9.26
CA ALA A 88 -5.17 11.55 -8.11
C ALA A 88 -5.94 11.21 -6.82
N ALA A 89 -7.26 11.03 -6.90
CA ALA A 89 -8.10 10.61 -5.77
C ALA A 89 -7.67 9.25 -5.22
N LEU A 90 -7.37 8.27 -6.07
CA LEU A 90 -6.82 6.97 -5.67
C LEU A 90 -5.50 7.13 -4.90
N GLY A 91 -4.60 8.00 -5.37
CA GLY A 91 -3.33 8.29 -4.70
C GLY A 91 -3.56 8.87 -3.30
N LEU A 92 -4.36 9.93 -3.20
CA LEU A 92 -4.69 10.57 -1.92
C LEU A 92 -5.37 9.60 -0.94
N ALA A 93 -6.31 8.79 -1.42
CA ALA A 93 -6.96 7.76 -0.62
C ALA A 93 -5.97 6.72 -0.09
N THR A 94 -4.99 6.33 -0.90
CA THR A 94 -3.94 5.37 -0.49
C THR A 94 -3.04 5.97 0.60
N PHE A 95 -2.62 7.23 0.45
CA PHE A 95 -1.86 7.93 1.49
C PHE A 95 -2.66 8.08 2.78
N ALA A 96 -3.95 8.44 2.69
CA ALA A 96 -4.85 8.50 3.83
C ALA A 96 -4.94 7.15 4.55
N GLY A 97 -5.09 6.05 3.78
CA GLY A 97 -5.08 4.68 4.31
C GLY A 97 -3.78 4.34 5.05
N PHE A 98 -2.62 4.72 4.51
CA PHE A 98 -1.33 4.50 5.16
C PHE A 98 -1.21 5.23 6.50
N PHE A 99 -1.59 6.51 6.54
CA PHE A 99 -1.54 7.28 7.80
C PHE A 99 -2.56 6.78 8.81
N ALA A 100 -3.77 6.39 8.38
CA ALA A 100 -4.78 5.80 9.24
C ALA A 100 -4.30 4.47 9.85
N ALA A 101 -3.68 3.60 9.05
CA ALA A 101 -3.07 2.37 9.54
C ALA A 101 -1.96 2.64 10.56
N ARG A 102 -1.05 3.58 10.28
CA ARG A 102 0.02 3.98 11.20
C ARG A 102 -0.54 4.48 12.53
N TYR A 103 -1.56 5.33 12.48
CA TYR A 103 -2.22 5.84 13.67
C TYR A 103 -2.89 4.71 14.46
N ALA A 104 -3.66 3.84 13.79
CA ALA A 104 -4.35 2.74 14.44
C ALA A 104 -3.39 1.73 15.09
N LEU A 105 -2.20 1.52 14.52
CA LEU A 105 -1.15 0.70 15.12
C LEU A 105 -0.67 1.26 16.46
N THR A 106 -0.66 2.58 16.66
CA THR A 106 -0.30 3.21 17.96
C THR A 106 -1.32 2.92 19.07
N LEU A 107 -2.54 2.53 18.69
CA LEU A 107 -3.63 2.17 19.61
C LEU A 107 -3.73 0.66 19.85
N SER A 108 -2.97 -0.15 19.10
CA SER A 108 -3.06 -1.61 19.16
C SER A 108 -2.19 -2.20 20.28
N ALA A 109 -2.77 -3.11 21.08
CA ALA A 109 -2.09 -3.71 22.23
C ALA A 109 -1.43 -5.06 21.93
N SER A 110 -1.76 -5.74 20.82
CA SER A 110 -1.18 -7.05 20.46
C SER A 110 -0.80 -7.15 18.98
N PRO A 111 0.35 -7.78 18.64
CA PRO A 111 0.86 -7.86 17.26
C PRO A 111 -0.09 -8.53 16.26
N MET A 112 -0.90 -9.48 16.72
CA MET A 112 -1.84 -10.22 15.88
C MET A 112 -3.07 -9.37 15.56
N VAL A 113 -3.51 -8.54 16.49
CA VAL A 113 -4.58 -7.55 16.30
C VAL A 113 -4.08 -6.37 15.45
N SER A 114 -2.79 -6.02 15.55
CA SER A 114 -2.17 -4.93 14.80
C SER A 114 -2.35 -5.05 13.28
N ALA A 115 -2.22 -6.25 12.71
CA ALA A 115 -2.37 -6.45 11.27
C ALA A 115 -3.82 -6.23 10.79
N ALA A 116 -4.79 -6.80 11.51
CA ALA A 116 -6.21 -6.63 11.19
C ALA A 116 -6.66 -5.18 11.37
N VAL A 117 -6.24 -4.54 12.48
CA VAL A 117 -6.57 -3.13 12.76
C VAL A 117 -5.94 -2.21 11.73
N ALA A 118 -4.68 -2.42 11.33
CA ALA A 118 -4.03 -1.64 10.29
C ALA A 118 -4.75 -1.77 8.94
N PHE A 119 -5.11 -3.00 8.54
CA PHE A 119 -5.85 -3.23 7.31
C PHE A 119 -7.23 -2.56 7.32
N LEU A 120 -8.01 -2.75 8.39
CA LEU A 120 -9.34 -2.16 8.51
C LEU A 120 -9.28 -0.63 8.56
N ALA A 121 -8.33 -0.06 9.29
CA ALA A 121 -8.14 1.40 9.33
C ALA A 121 -7.75 1.95 7.94
N ALA A 122 -6.86 1.27 7.22
CA ALA A 122 -6.50 1.64 5.86
C ALA A 122 -7.71 1.59 4.93
N PHE A 123 -8.50 0.51 4.99
CA PHE A 123 -9.66 0.30 4.15
C PHE A 123 -10.73 1.37 4.37
N VAL A 124 -11.08 1.63 5.63
CA VAL A 124 -12.08 2.64 5.98
C VAL A 124 -11.65 4.03 5.54
N ALA A 125 -10.38 4.41 5.78
CA ALA A 125 -9.88 5.71 5.37
C ALA A 125 -9.80 5.87 3.84
N TYR A 126 -9.42 4.80 3.13
CA TYR A 126 -9.39 4.76 1.67
C TYR A 126 -10.80 4.96 1.09
N GLU A 127 -11.76 4.13 1.51
CA GLU A 127 -13.15 4.21 1.03
C GLU A 127 -13.81 5.55 1.38
N ALA A 128 -13.54 6.10 2.56
CA ALA A 128 -14.02 7.43 2.94
C ALA A 128 -13.46 8.52 2.02
N ALA A 129 -12.17 8.45 1.66
CA ALA A 129 -11.56 9.40 0.75
C ALA A 129 -12.10 9.26 -0.69
N ILE A 130 -12.33 8.03 -1.16
CA ILE A 130 -12.95 7.75 -2.47
C ILE A 130 -14.39 8.25 -2.50
N TYR A 131 -15.17 8.02 -1.45
CA TYR A 131 -16.52 8.55 -1.33
C TYR A 131 -16.54 10.08 -1.40
N ALA A 132 -15.66 10.73 -0.63
CA ALA A 132 -15.51 12.19 -0.66
C ALA A 132 -15.10 12.71 -2.04
N ALA A 133 -14.19 12.02 -2.74
CA ALA A 133 -13.81 12.35 -4.11
C ALA A 133 -14.99 12.19 -5.09
N GLY A 134 -15.77 11.12 -4.98
CA GLY A 134 -16.95 10.88 -5.81
C GLY A 134 -18.03 11.94 -5.63
N ALA A 135 -18.14 12.54 -4.44
CA ALA A 135 -19.06 13.65 -4.20
C ALA A 135 -18.64 14.94 -4.94
N VAL A 136 -17.35 15.12 -5.20
CA VAL A 136 -16.79 16.30 -5.89
C VAL A 136 -16.68 16.08 -7.40
N LEU A 137 -16.19 14.92 -7.82
CA LEU A 137 -15.93 14.58 -9.22
C LEU A 137 -17.17 14.06 -9.96
N GLY A 138 -18.24 13.75 -9.22
CA GLY A 138 -19.39 13.02 -9.74
C GLY A 138 -19.13 11.53 -9.82
N GLY A 139 -20.17 10.71 -9.64
CA GLY A 139 -20.06 9.24 -9.70
C GLY A 139 -19.98 8.54 -8.34
N ALA A 140 -20.21 9.24 -7.21
CA ALA A 140 -20.30 8.64 -5.88
C ALA A 140 -21.29 7.45 -5.84
N GLU A 141 -22.45 7.55 -6.49
CA GLU A 141 -23.46 6.47 -6.49
C GLU A 141 -22.99 5.22 -7.24
N ALA A 142 -22.20 5.39 -8.31
CA ALA A 142 -21.65 4.28 -9.08
C ALA A 142 -20.41 3.68 -8.39
N ALA A 143 -19.58 4.52 -7.76
CA ALA A 143 -18.37 4.10 -7.06
C ALA A 143 -18.65 3.46 -5.70
N PHE A 144 -19.73 3.87 -5.02
CA PHE A 144 -20.04 3.46 -3.65
C PHE A 144 -21.26 2.55 -3.58
N THR A 145 -21.18 1.42 -4.29
CA THR A 145 -22.18 0.34 -4.21
C THR A 145 -21.69 -0.76 -3.27
N LEU A 146 -22.62 -1.51 -2.65
CA LEU A 146 -22.26 -2.66 -1.81
C LEU A 146 -21.42 -3.69 -2.60
N SER A 147 -21.73 -3.87 -3.89
CA SER A 147 -20.94 -4.73 -4.78
C SER A 147 -19.52 -4.22 -5.00
N ALA A 148 -19.33 -2.90 -5.22
CA ALA A 148 -18.01 -2.32 -5.38
C ALA A 148 -17.19 -2.43 -4.09
N LEU A 149 -17.79 -2.07 -2.94
CA LEU A 149 -17.14 -2.19 -1.62
C LEU A 149 -16.73 -3.62 -1.32
N THR A 150 -17.61 -4.58 -1.57
CA THR A 150 -17.33 -6.01 -1.34
C THR A 150 -16.20 -6.50 -2.25
N TYR A 151 -16.23 -6.10 -3.53
CA TYR A 151 -15.17 -6.43 -4.48
C TYR A 151 -13.83 -5.85 -4.03
N ILE A 152 -13.74 -4.54 -3.78
CA ILE A 152 -12.51 -3.88 -3.35
C ILE A 152 -11.98 -4.51 -2.05
N PHE A 153 -12.86 -4.80 -1.09
CA PHE A 153 -12.49 -5.47 0.14
C PHE A 153 -11.87 -6.85 -0.12
N GLN A 154 -12.53 -7.70 -0.92
CA GLN A 154 -12.05 -9.05 -1.24
C GLN A 154 -10.68 -9.01 -1.92
N VAL A 155 -10.53 -8.15 -2.92
CA VAL A 155 -9.26 -7.96 -3.64
C VAL A 155 -8.14 -7.60 -2.68
N ASN A 156 -8.38 -6.62 -1.82
CA ASN A 156 -7.36 -6.14 -0.88
C ASN A 156 -7.07 -7.15 0.22
N VAL A 157 -8.07 -7.87 0.74
CA VAL A 157 -7.84 -8.87 1.79
C VAL A 157 -7.03 -10.06 1.26
N ILE A 158 -7.34 -10.51 0.03
CA ILE A 158 -6.61 -11.59 -0.65
C ILE A 158 -5.17 -11.15 -0.92
N ALA A 159 -4.98 -9.95 -1.48
CA ALA A 159 -3.65 -9.42 -1.75
C ALA A 159 -2.83 -9.23 -0.47
N PHE A 160 -3.44 -8.67 0.59
CA PHE A 160 -2.79 -8.50 1.88
C PHE A 160 -2.33 -9.85 2.46
N ALA A 161 -3.21 -10.84 2.48
CA ALA A 161 -2.89 -12.18 2.96
C ALA A 161 -1.78 -12.82 2.12
N ALA A 162 -1.86 -12.75 0.79
CA ALA A 162 -0.88 -13.31 -0.12
C ALA A 162 0.51 -12.68 0.07
N ILE A 163 0.58 -11.34 0.08
CA ILE A 163 1.85 -10.62 0.26
C ILE A 163 2.42 -10.89 1.66
N ALA A 164 1.59 -10.91 2.71
CA ALA A 164 2.05 -11.24 4.06
C ALA A 164 2.61 -12.66 4.15
N LEU A 165 1.96 -13.64 3.52
CA LEU A 165 2.44 -15.03 3.47
C LEU A 165 3.77 -15.14 2.70
N ILE A 166 3.88 -14.49 1.55
CA ILE A 166 5.12 -14.43 0.75
C ILE A 166 6.25 -13.81 1.58
N HIS A 167 5.97 -12.71 2.30
CA HIS A 167 6.95 -12.08 3.18
C HIS A 167 7.45 -13.05 4.25
N ARG A 168 6.54 -13.73 4.94
CA ARG A 168 6.87 -14.69 5.99
C ARG A 168 7.67 -15.87 5.44
N ALA A 169 7.32 -16.37 4.26
CA ALA A 169 8.08 -17.42 3.59
C ALA A 169 9.49 -16.95 3.22
N ALA A 170 9.64 -15.73 2.68
CA ALA A 170 10.94 -15.16 2.32
C ALA A 170 11.84 -14.96 3.55
N LEU A 171 11.28 -14.52 4.69
CA LEU A 171 11.99 -14.44 5.96
C LEU A 171 12.39 -15.83 6.47
N ALA A 172 11.49 -16.83 6.39
CA ALA A 172 11.79 -18.20 6.80
C ALA A 172 12.89 -18.85 5.95
N LEU A 173 13.01 -18.45 4.68
CA LEU A 173 14.05 -18.89 3.74
C LEU A 173 15.33 -18.01 3.81
N ALA A 174 15.41 -17.06 4.75
CA ALA A 174 16.53 -16.12 4.93
C ALA A 174 16.87 -15.23 3.71
N LEU A 175 15.91 -15.03 2.80
CA LEU A 175 16.10 -14.21 1.60
C LEU A 175 15.98 -12.70 1.86
N ILE A 176 15.42 -12.31 3.00
CA ILE A 176 15.18 -10.92 3.42
C ILE A 176 15.62 -10.80 4.89
N GLU A 177 16.49 -9.84 5.20
CA GLU A 177 16.84 -9.52 6.58
C GLU A 177 15.70 -8.77 7.28
N PRO A 178 15.44 -9.03 8.58
CA PRO A 178 14.36 -8.39 9.31
C PRO A 178 14.59 -6.88 9.48
N GLU A 179 13.63 -6.10 8.99
CA GLU A 179 13.58 -4.64 9.15
C GLU A 179 13.15 -4.26 10.57
N HIS A 180 14.11 -3.94 11.44
CA HIS A 180 13.95 -3.37 12.79
C HIS A 180 13.14 -4.21 13.82
N PRO A 181 13.53 -4.22 15.11
CA PRO A 181 13.03 -5.18 16.08
C PRO A 181 11.68 -4.75 16.67
N ALA A 182 10.59 -4.98 15.93
CA ALA A 182 9.22 -4.94 16.48
C ALA A 182 8.42 -6.23 16.24
N MET A 183 8.91 -7.16 15.42
CA MET A 183 8.30 -8.48 15.22
C MET A 183 9.24 -9.60 15.66
N ARG A 184 9.62 -9.61 16.95
CA ARG A 184 9.98 -10.86 17.61
C ARG A 184 8.70 -11.44 18.19
N LEU A 185 8.12 -12.43 17.52
CA LEU A 185 7.19 -13.33 18.19
C LEU A 185 7.99 -14.08 19.27
N PRO A 186 7.55 -14.10 20.53
CA PRO A 186 8.08 -15.08 21.48
C PRO A 186 7.69 -16.47 20.95
N VAL A 187 8.70 -17.25 20.57
CA VAL A 187 8.55 -18.69 20.47
C VAL A 187 8.53 -19.17 21.92
N ALA A 188 7.34 -19.53 22.39
CA ALA A 188 7.16 -20.41 23.54
C ALA A 188 6.92 -21.83 23.02
#